data_AF-V6HP40-F1
#
_entry.id   AF-V6HP40-F1
#
_cell.length_a   1.000
_cell.length_b   1.000
_cell.length_c   1.000
_cell.angle_alpha   90.00
_cell.angle_beta   90.00
_cell.angle_gamma   90.00
#
_symmetry.space_group_name_H-M   'P 1'
#
loop_
_entity.id
_entity.type
_entity.pdbx_description
1 polymer ?
#
loop_
_entity_poly.entity_id
_entity_poly.type
_entity_poly.pdbx_seq_one_letter_code
_entity_poly.pdbx_strand_id
1 'polypeptide(L)'
;MRFILLFALSMTAYADLYAEDEAETEPSGGSAIFREFIPRTELELAKKYMALGSLEQKIKNYDRAIKHYDQALEILSRIGEKQTRIYALLLHLKSISEFRLGKFCNAKIDIGEAIAIYQILGDLDSALHAEENTLPEFTDACNFLTLRLLDPPRAPIPQD
;
A
#
# COMPACT_ATOMS: atom_id res chain seq x y z
N MET A 1 31.07 11.51 -42.29
CA MET A 1 31.63 11.36 -40.92
C MET A 1 31.92 12.68 -40.18
N ARG A 2 31.44 13.87 -40.61
CA ARG A 2 31.78 15.15 -39.91
C ARG A 2 30.73 15.70 -38.93
N PHE A 3 29.51 15.15 -38.92
CA PHE A 3 28.42 15.61 -38.03
C PHE A 3 28.42 14.95 -36.64
N ILE A 4 28.88 13.69 -36.51
CA ILE A 4 28.87 12.94 -35.24
C ILE A 4 29.79 13.60 -34.20
N LEU A 5 30.94 14.13 -34.63
CA LEU A 5 31.93 14.78 -33.76
C LEU A 5 31.40 16.05 -33.08
N LEU A 6 30.49 16.80 -33.72
CA LEU A 6 29.91 18.01 -33.13
C LEU A 6 28.92 17.70 -32.00
N PHE A 7 28.16 16.60 -32.11
CA PHE A 7 27.25 16.14 -31.06
C PHE A 7 27.98 15.59 -29.83
N ALA A 8 29.16 14.99 -30.01
CA ALA A 8 29.98 14.52 -28.89
C ALA A 8 30.50 15.69 -28.05
N LEU A 9 31.01 16.74 -28.69
CA LEU A 9 31.60 17.92 -28.03
C LEU A 9 30.57 18.74 -27.23
N SER A 10 29.30 18.77 -27.64
CA SER A 10 28.24 19.43 -26.85
C SER A 10 27.83 18.63 -25.60
N MET A 11 28.01 17.31 -25.59
CA MET A 11 27.68 16.47 -24.43
C MET A 11 28.78 16.53 -23.36
N THR A 12 30.07 16.57 -23.75
CA THR A 12 31.17 16.71 -22.79
C THR A 12 31.13 18.08 -22.10
N ALA A 13 30.95 19.16 -22.85
CA ALA A 13 30.88 20.52 -22.33
C ALA A 13 29.69 20.80 -21.38
N TYR A 14 28.72 19.88 -21.30
CA TYR A 14 27.60 19.96 -20.34
C TYR A 14 27.90 19.21 -19.02
N ALA A 15 28.86 18.28 -19.02
CA ALA A 15 29.27 17.53 -17.82
C ALA A 15 30.27 18.30 -16.96
N ASP A 16 31.22 19.01 -17.61
CA ASP A 16 32.31 19.72 -16.93
C ASP A 16 31.86 20.90 -16.06
N LEU A 17 30.60 21.34 -16.17
CA LEU A 17 30.08 22.55 -15.51
C LEU A 17 29.43 22.30 -14.12
N TYR A 18 29.52 21.07 -13.60
CA TYR A 18 28.82 20.62 -12.39
C TYR A 18 29.69 19.77 -11.44
N ALA A 19 31.03 19.89 -11.48
CA ALA A 19 31.94 19.03 -10.72
C ALA A 19 32.98 19.80 -9.86
N GLU A 20 32.67 19.89 -8.55
CA GLU A 20 33.55 20.16 -7.40
C GLU A 20 32.90 19.41 -6.21
N ASP A 21 33.55 18.78 -5.21
CA ASP A 21 34.83 18.05 -5.10
C ASP A 21 34.65 17.10 -3.84
N GLU A 22 35.53 16.23 -3.33
CA GLU A 22 36.95 15.89 -3.51
C GLU A 22 37.20 14.40 -3.09
N ALA A 23 38.42 13.88 -3.30
CA ALA A 23 39.12 12.88 -2.47
C ALA A 23 38.57 11.43 -2.29
N GLU A 24 39.10 10.53 -3.13
CA GLU A 24 39.73 9.23 -2.79
C GLU A 24 39.19 8.32 -1.65
N THR A 25 38.78 7.09 -1.99
CA THR A 25 39.64 5.88 -1.82
C THR A 25 39.01 4.60 -2.41
N GLU A 26 39.77 3.89 -3.23
CA GLU A 26 39.55 2.49 -3.66
C GLU A 26 40.72 1.66 -3.06
N PRO A 27 40.50 0.41 -2.58
CA PRO A 27 40.30 -0.66 -3.56
C PRO A 27 39.38 -1.84 -3.17
N SER A 28 38.84 -2.46 -4.22
CA SER A 28 38.57 -3.91 -4.36
C SER A 28 37.32 -4.50 -3.70
N GLY A 29 36.65 -5.38 -4.48
CA GLY A 29 35.57 -6.23 -4.01
C GLY A 29 34.28 -6.10 -4.81
N GLY A 30 34.09 -6.98 -5.80
CA GLY A 30 32.83 -7.11 -6.55
C GLY A 30 31.62 -7.57 -5.72
N SER A 31 31.68 -7.51 -4.39
CA SER A 31 30.58 -7.78 -3.45
C SER A 31 29.77 -6.53 -3.10
N ALA A 32 30.33 -5.33 -3.25
CA ALA A 32 29.60 -4.07 -3.05
C ALA A 32 28.53 -3.87 -4.14
N ILE A 33 28.92 -4.00 -5.41
CA ILE A 33 28.06 -3.89 -6.59
C ILE A 33 26.89 -4.91 -6.65
N PHE A 34 26.91 -5.96 -5.82
CA PHE A 34 25.83 -6.94 -5.73
C PHE A 34 24.79 -6.61 -4.63
N ARG A 35 24.91 -5.47 -3.94
CA ARG A 35 23.96 -5.03 -2.89
C ARG A 35 23.13 -3.79 -3.24
N GLU A 36 23.35 -3.17 -4.40
CA GLU A 36 22.73 -1.87 -4.76
C GLU A 36 21.71 -1.94 -5.92
N PHE A 37 20.99 -3.06 -6.05
CA PHE A 37 19.85 -3.21 -6.98
C PHE A 37 18.95 -4.33 -6.41
N ILE A 38 17.82 -4.11 -5.74
CA ILE A 38 16.86 -2.98 -5.72
C ILE A 38 16.22 -2.89 -4.32
N PRO A 39 16.13 -1.69 -3.69
CA PRO A 39 15.14 -1.49 -2.60
C PRO A 39 14.28 -0.22 -2.68
N ARG A 40 14.81 0.92 -3.16
CA ARG A 40 14.10 2.22 -3.06
C ARG A 40 12.92 2.35 -4.03
N THR A 41 13.05 1.84 -5.25
CA THR A 41 12.04 2.02 -6.32
C THR A 41 10.72 1.31 -6.04
N GLU A 42 10.77 0.14 -5.39
CA GLU A 42 9.57 -0.62 -5.01
C GLU A 42 8.80 0.06 -3.89
N LEU A 43 9.48 0.52 -2.83
CA LEU A 43 8.83 1.27 -1.75
C LEU A 43 8.18 2.57 -2.26
N GLU A 44 8.83 3.30 -3.16
CA GLU A 44 8.24 4.49 -3.80
C GLU A 44 7.10 4.15 -4.76
N LEU A 45 7.10 2.96 -5.40
CA LEU A 45 5.98 2.49 -6.20
C LEU A 45 4.77 2.13 -5.32
N ALA A 46 4.98 1.45 -4.18
CA ALA A 46 3.93 1.17 -3.21
C ALA A 46 3.31 2.47 -2.64
N LYS A 47 4.13 3.48 -2.34
CA LYS A 47 3.64 4.82 -1.93
C LYS A 47 2.80 5.51 -3.02
N LYS A 48 3.18 5.41 -4.29
CA LYS A 48 2.39 5.94 -5.42
C LYS A 48 1.04 5.23 -5.52
N TYR A 49 1.01 3.91 -5.39
CA TYR A 49 -0.23 3.13 -5.35
C TYR A 49 -1.12 3.51 -4.16
N MET A 50 -0.57 3.65 -2.95
CA MET A 50 -1.27 4.17 -1.77
C MET A 50 -1.90 5.56 -2.01
N ALA A 51 -1.16 6.47 -2.64
CA ALA A 51 -1.63 7.83 -2.94
C ALA A 51 -2.78 7.83 -3.98
N LEU A 52 -2.69 6.99 -5.01
CA LEU A 52 -3.76 6.82 -6.00
C LEU A 52 -5.00 6.15 -5.38
N GLY A 53 -4.84 5.12 -4.55
CA GLY A 53 -5.95 4.50 -3.82
C GLY A 53 -6.66 5.51 -2.91
N SER A 54 -5.89 6.35 -2.23
CA SER A 54 -6.41 7.46 -1.41
C SER A 54 -7.20 8.49 -2.22
N LEU A 55 -6.81 8.75 -3.47
CA LEU A 55 -7.53 9.65 -4.38
C LEU A 55 -8.84 9.02 -4.85
N GLU A 56 -8.83 7.75 -5.26
CA GLU A 56 -10.01 6.98 -5.65
C GLU A 56 -11.02 6.86 -4.48
N GLN A 57 -10.54 6.60 -3.26
CA GLN A 57 -11.37 6.55 -2.05
C GLN A 57 -12.02 7.91 -1.72
N LYS A 58 -11.29 9.03 -1.92
CA LYS A 58 -11.84 10.39 -1.75
C LYS A 58 -12.96 10.71 -2.73
N ILE A 59 -12.88 10.22 -3.98
CA ILE A 59 -13.97 10.32 -4.96
C ILE A 59 -15.00 9.17 -4.86
N LYS A 60 -14.98 8.41 -3.76
CA LYS A 60 -15.87 7.28 -3.44
C LYS A 60 -15.82 6.10 -4.43
N ASN A 61 -14.76 5.97 -5.21
CA ASN A 61 -14.54 4.83 -6.10
C ASN A 61 -13.80 3.71 -5.36
N TYR A 62 -14.52 3.06 -4.45
CA TYR A 62 -13.94 2.10 -3.51
C TYR A 62 -13.33 0.85 -4.21
N ASP A 63 -13.89 0.39 -5.34
CA ASP A 63 -13.33 -0.75 -6.08
C ASP A 63 -12.01 -0.43 -6.81
N ARG A 64 -11.78 0.84 -7.20
CA ARG A 64 -10.44 1.25 -7.66
C ARG A 64 -9.50 1.53 -6.49
N ALA A 65 -10.00 2.10 -5.39
CA ALA A 65 -9.21 2.29 -4.17
C ALA A 65 -8.60 0.96 -3.68
N ILE A 66 -9.42 -0.09 -3.53
CA ILE A 66 -8.98 -1.43 -3.11
C ILE A 66 -7.90 -1.96 -4.04
N LYS A 67 -8.12 -1.98 -5.37
CA LYS A 67 -7.12 -2.49 -6.33
C LYS A 67 -5.76 -1.80 -6.21
N HIS A 68 -5.75 -0.49 -5.96
CA HIS A 68 -4.52 0.26 -5.80
C HIS A 68 -3.87 -0.02 -4.43
N TYR A 69 -4.65 -0.26 -3.37
CA TYR A 69 -4.12 -0.72 -2.09
C TYR A 69 -3.56 -2.14 -2.16
N ASP A 70 -4.24 -3.07 -2.85
CA ASP A 70 -3.76 -4.42 -3.12
C ASP A 70 -2.39 -4.41 -3.83
N GLN A 71 -2.23 -3.56 -4.85
CA GLN A 71 -0.96 -3.38 -5.56
C GLN A 71 0.17 -2.86 -4.65
N ALA A 72 -0.14 -1.98 -3.68
CA ALA A 72 0.84 -1.53 -2.70
C ALA A 72 1.18 -2.63 -1.67
N LEU A 73 0.18 -3.38 -1.19
CA LEU A 73 0.33 -4.50 -0.26
C LEU A 73 1.10 -5.68 -0.88
N GLU A 74 0.91 -5.96 -2.17
CA GLU A 74 1.67 -6.97 -2.91
C GLU A 74 3.16 -6.60 -2.99
N ILE A 75 3.47 -5.35 -3.34
CA ILE A 75 4.85 -4.87 -3.41
C ILE A 75 5.52 -4.92 -2.03
N LEU A 76 4.87 -4.38 -0.98
CA LEU A 76 5.39 -4.44 0.39
C LEU A 76 5.56 -5.89 0.88
N SER A 77 4.64 -6.79 0.50
CA SER A 77 4.77 -8.24 0.76
C SER A 77 5.99 -8.85 0.09
N ARG A 78 6.30 -8.46 -1.15
CA ARG A 78 7.46 -8.96 -1.91
C ARG A 78 8.79 -8.49 -1.32
N ILE A 79 8.87 -7.25 -0.84
CA ILE A 79 10.10 -6.69 -0.24
C ILE A 79 10.22 -6.94 1.28
N GLY A 80 9.27 -7.67 1.88
CA GLY A 80 9.29 -8.09 3.29
C GLY A 80 8.71 -7.09 4.29
N GLU A 81 8.26 -5.92 3.84
CA GLU A 81 7.83 -4.76 4.65
C GLU A 81 6.41 -4.90 5.24
N LYS A 82 6.00 -6.12 5.60
CA LYS A 82 4.66 -6.44 6.13
C LYS A 82 4.38 -5.86 7.51
N GLN A 83 5.40 -5.73 8.35
CA GLN A 83 5.25 -5.19 9.71
C GLN A 83 5.58 -3.68 9.75
N THR A 84 5.17 -2.92 8.72
CA THR A 84 5.41 -1.48 8.64
C THR A 84 4.14 -0.64 8.84
N ARG A 85 4.33 0.61 9.29
CA ARG A 85 3.25 1.61 9.40
C ARG A 85 2.49 1.80 8.08
N ILE A 86 3.18 1.69 6.94
CA ILE A 86 2.60 1.84 5.61
C ILE A 86 1.70 0.65 5.28
N TYR A 87 2.13 -0.58 5.56
CA TYR A 87 1.32 -1.79 5.35
C TYR A 87 0.07 -1.80 6.25
N ALA A 88 0.20 -1.46 7.54
CA ALA A 88 -0.94 -1.32 8.45
C ALA A 88 -1.95 -0.24 7.99
N LEU A 89 -1.44 0.92 7.54
CA LEU A 89 -2.29 1.99 7.00
C LEU A 89 -3.00 1.58 5.71
N LEU A 90 -2.35 0.80 4.84
CA LEU A 90 -2.96 0.28 3.61
C LEU A 90 -4.12 -0.67 3.91
N LEU A 91 -3.94 -1.60 4.86
CA LEU A 91 -5.02 -2.48 5.33
C LEU A 91 -6.18 -1.69 5.95
N HIS A 92 -5.90 -0.67 6.76
CA HIS A 92 -6.93 0.20 7.33
C HIS A 92 -7.70 0.97 6.23
N LEU A 93 -7.03 1.52 5.22
CA LEU A 93 -7.68 2.22 4.11
C LEU A 93 -8.45 1.27 3.17
N LYS A 94 -7.94 0.04 2.97
CA LYS A 94 -8.61 -1.03 2.23
C LYS A 94 -9.87 -1.51 2.96
N SER A 95 -9.80 -1.77 4.26
CA SER A 95 -10.95 -2.23 5.06
C SER A 95 -12.11 -1.23 5.06
N ILE A 96 -11.82 0.07 5.21
CA ILE A 96 -12.84 1.13 5.06
C ILE A 96 -13.48 1.06 3.67
N SER A 97 -12.68 0.88 2.62
CA SER A 97 -13.18 0.81 1.23
C SER A 97 -14.01 -0.46 0.98
N GLU A 98 -13.62 -1.59 1.57
CA GLU A 98 -14.37 -2.85 1.53
C GLU A 98 -15.70 -2.76 2.27
N PHE A 99 -15.71 -2.18 3.46
CA PHE A 99 -16.93 -1.96 4.25
C PHE A 99 -17.93 -1.08 3.49
N ARG A 100 -17.47 0.00 2.84
CA ARG A 100 -18.34 0.88 2.02
C ARG A 100 -18.89 0.20 0.75
N LEU A 101 -18.42 -0.99 0.40
CA LEU A 101 -18.95 -1.86 -0.66
C LEU A 101 -19.75 -3.06 -0.13
N GLY A 102 -20.02 -3.14 1.18
CA GLY A 102 -20.71 -4.28 1.79
C GLY A 102 -19.85 -5.53 1.98
N LYS A 103 -18.53 -5.46 1.73
CA LYS A 103 -17.57 -6.57 1.89
C LYS A 103 -17.17 -6.72 3.37
N PHE A 104 -18.15 -6.70 4.29
CA PHE A 104 -17.98 -6.47 5.72
C PHE A 104 -17.01 -7.45 6.40
N CYS A 105 -17.06 -8.73 6.04
CA CYS A 105 -16.19 -9.74 6.65
C CYS A 105 -14.74 -9.64 6.17
N ASN A 106 -14.46 -9.16 4.96
CA ASN A 106 -13.10 -8.82 4.55
C ASN A 106 -12.59 -7.63 5.35
N ALA A 107 -13.40 -6.56 5.44
CA ALA A 107 -13.05 -5.37 6.19
C ALA A 107 -12.71 -5.67 7.65
N LYS A 108 -13.45 -6.57 8.30
CA LYS A 108 -13.18 -7.09 9.64
C LYS A 108 -11.82 -7.79 9.75
N ILE A 109 -11.41 -8.56 8.73
CA ILE A 109 -10.11 -9.24 8.69
C ILE A 109 -8.98 -8.23 8.52
N ASP A 110 -9.08 -7.37 7.50
CA ASP A 110 -8.08 -6.34 7.19
C ASP A 110 -7.82 -5.38 8.38
N ILE A 111 -8.89 -4.90 9.05
CA ILE A 111 -8.72 -4.01 10.21
C ILE A 111 -8.09 -4.76 11.40
N GLY A 112 -8.35 -6.06 11.56
CA GLY A 112 -7.71 -6.90 12.57
C GLY A 112 -6.21 -7.09 12.32
N GLU A 113 -5.79 -7.33 11.07
CA GLU A 113 -4.37 -7.39 10.69
C GLU A 113 -3.69 -6.03 10.88
N ALA A 114 -4.37 -4.91 10.54
CA ALA A 114 -3.88 -3.56 10.79
C ALA A 114 -3.66 -3.28 12.29
N ILE A 115 -4.64 -3.59 13.16
CA ILE A 115 -4.55 -3.44 14.62
C ILE A 115 -3.36 -4.24 15.16
N ALA A 116 -3.20 -5.50 14.77
CA ALA A 116 -2.10 -6.34 15.21
C ALA A 116 -0.72 -5.75 14.85
N ILE A 117 -0.58 -5.16 13.65
CA ILE A 117 0.67 -4.51 13.23
C ILE A 117 0.90 -3.18 13.97
N TYR A 118 -0.14 -2.38 14.23
CA TYR A 118 -0.02 -1.18 15.07
C TYR A 118 0.43 -1.54 16.50
N GLN A 119 -0.12 -2.61 17.08
CA GLN A 119 0.30 -3.13 18.39
C GLN A 119 1.78 -3.58 18.38
N ILE A 120 2.22 -4.33 17.36
CA ILE A 120 3.63 -4.74 17.18
C ILE A 120 4.57 -3.53 17.07
N LEU A 121 4.13 -2.45 16.42
CA LEU A 121 4.89 -1.22 16.23
C LEU A 121 4.85 -0.26 17.44
N GLY A 122 4.09 -0.58 18.49
CA GLY A 122 3.86 0.32 19.63
C GLY A 122 3.00 1.54 19.32
N ASP A 123 2.29 1.54 18.19
CA ASP A 123 1.32 2.59 17.81
C ASP A 123 -0.03 2.32 18.49
N LEU A 124 -0.02 2.46 19.81
CA LEU A 124 -1.17 2.12 20.65
C LEU A 124 -2.37 3.04 20.39
N ASP A 125 -2.14 4.30 20.01
CA ASP A 125 -3.22 5.25 19.67
C ASP A 125 -3.96 4.81 18.40
N SER A 126 -3.25 4.38 17.35
CA SER A 126 -3.87 3.91 16.11
C SER A 126 -4.53 2.54 16.29
N ALA A 127 -3.93 1.67 17.11
CA ALA A 127 -4.51 0.37 17.48
C ALA A 127 -5.83 0.56 18.25
N LEU A 128 -5.80 1.31 19.36
CA LEU A 128 -6.95 1.55 20.23
C LEU A 128 -8.09 2.24 19.47
N HIS A 129 -7.78 3.26 18.65
CA HIS A 129 -8.80 3.94 17.88
C HIS A 129 -9.54 2.96 16.92
N ALA A 130 -8.80 2.11 16.20
CA ALA A 130 -9.40 1.11 15.32
C ALA A 130 -10.16 0.01 16.09
N GLU A 131 -9.61 -0.43 17.23
CA GLU A 131 -10.19 -1.48 18.09
C GLU A 131 -11.51 -1.04 18.76
N GLU A 132 -11.59 0.21 19.23
CA GLU A 132 -12.80 0.77 19.85
C GLU A 132 -13.84 1.28 18.83
N ASN A 133 -13.41 1.87 17.71
CA ASN A 133 -14.30 2.65 16.84
C ASN A 133 -14.60 2.01 15.48
N THR A 134 -13.80 1.04 15.01
CA THR A 134 -13.91 0.48 13.65
C THR A 134 -14.18 -1.02 13.66
N LEU A 135 -13.41 -1.79 14.44
CA LEU A 135 -13.58 -3.24 14.57
C LEU A 135 -14.99 -3.67 15.04
N PRO A 136 -15.70 -2.94 15.94
CA PRO A 136 -17.06 -3.31 16.34
C PRO A 136 -18.08 -3.14 15.21
N GLU A 137 -18.08 -1.99 14.50
CA GLU A 137 -18.98 -1.75 13.35
C GLU A 137 -18.80 -2.86 12.28
N PHE A 138 -17.55 -3.21 11.99
CA PHE A 138 -17.22 -4.21 10.98
C PHE A 138 -17.56 -5.63 11.45
N THR A 139 -17.44 -5.89 12.75
CA THR A 139 -17.85 -7.14 13.38
C THR A 139 -19.36 -7.34 13.30
N ASP A 140 -20.15 -6.36 13.71
CA ASP A 140 -21.60 -6.45 13.72
C ASP A 140 -22.19 -6.53 12.31
N ALA A 141 -21.65 -5.76 11.35
CA ALA A 141 -22.06 -5.86 9.95
C ALA A 141 -21.74 -7.23 9.32
N CYS A 142 -20.58 -7.81 9.64
CA CYS A 142 -20.24 -9.17 9.22
C CYS A 142 -21.15 -10.22 9.88
N ASN A 143 -21.40 -10.10 11.19
CA ASN A 143 -22.28 -11.02 11.93
C ASN A 143 -23.73 -10.97 11.43
N PHE A 144 -24.25 -9.77 11.14
CA PHE A 144 -25.60 -9.60 10.57
C PHE A 144 -25.70 -10.20 9.16
N LEU A 145 -24.67 -10.03 8.34
CA LEU A 145 -24.60 -10.64 7.00
C LEU A 145 -24.58 -12.17 7.07
N THR A 146 -23.76 -12.76 7.95
CA THR A 146 -23.68 -14.23 8.07
C THR A 146 -24.97 -14.84 8.64
N LEU A 147 -25.59 -14.22 9.65
CA LEU A 147 -26.90 -14.64 10.15
C LEU A 147 -27.97 -14.66 9.04
N ARG A 148 -28.02 -13.61 8.20
CA ARG A 148 -28.98 -13.51 7.08
C ARG A 148 -28.70 -14.50 5.94
N LEU A 149 -27.49 -15.04 5.85
CA LEU A 149 -27.14 -16.12 4.90
C LEU A 149 -27.47 -17.52 5.46
N LEU A 150 -27.57 -17.67 6.79
CA LEU A 150 -27.94 -18.92 7.45
C LEU A 150 -29.45 -19.09 7.60
N ASP A 151 -30.19 -18.02 7.91
CA ASP A 151 -31.66 -17.98 7.89
C ASP A 151 -32.15 -16.92 6.89
N PRO A 152 -32.27 -17.27 5.58
CA PRO A 152 -32.69 -16.33 4.56
C PRO A 152 -34.18 -15.97 4.75
N PRO A 153 -34.55 -14.67 4.65
CA PRO A 153 -35.92 -14.23 4.90
C PRO A 153 -36.90 -14.94 3.95
N ARG A 154 -37.90 -15.61 4.55
CA ARG A 154 -38.89 -16.40 3.84
C ARG A 154 -39.59 -15.53 2.79
N ALA A 155 -39.63 -16.03 1.54
CA ALA A 155 -40.26 -15.30 0.44
C ALA A 155 -41.71 -14.93 0.78
N PRO A 156 -42.19 -13.73 0.39
CA PRO A 156 -43.57 -13.34 0.62
C PRO A 156 -44.50 -14.34 -0.08
N ILE A 157 -45.46 -14.85 0.67
CA ILE A 157 -46.50 -15.75 0.15
C ILE A 157 -47.34 -14.92 -0.84
N PRO A 158 -47.60 -15.40 -2.08
CA PRO A 158 -48.51 -14.73 -2.99
C PRO A 158 -49.87 -14.48 -2.33
N GLN A 159 -50.43 -13.30 -2.57
CA GLN A 159 -51.81 -12.99 -2.24
C GLN A 159 -52.61 -13.09 -3.54
N ASP A 160 -53.39 -14.16 -3.65
CA ASP A 160 -54.37 -14.41 -4.73
C ASP A 160 -55.66 -13.60 -4.50
#